data_AF-W7DMP2-F1
#
_entry.id   AF-W7DMP2-F1
#
_cell.length_a   1.000
_cell.length_b   1.000
_cell.length_c   1.000
_cell.angle_alpha   90.00
_cell.angle_beta   90.00
_cell.angle_gamma   90.00
#
_symmetry.space_group_name_H-M   'P 1'
#
loop_
_entity.id
_entity.type
_entity.pdbx_description
1 polymer ?
#
loop_
_entity_poly.entity_id
_entity_poly.type
_entity_poly.pdbx_seq_one_letter_code
_entity_poly.pdbx_strand_id
1 'polypeptide(L)' 'MTRYKAVLAYDGSGFVGYQVQPNGRTVQEEIEKALKKMT' A
#
# COMPACT_ATOMS: atom_id res chain seq x y z
N MET A 1 16.14 -2.87 -13.58
CA MET A 1 15.57 -3.06 -12.23
C MET A 1 14.69 -4.29 -12.27
N THR A 2 14.88 -5.24 -11.34
CA THR A 2 14.08 -6.47 -11.30
C THR A 2 12.64 -6.15 -10.88
N ARG A 3 11.65 -6.72 -11.58
CA ARG A 3 10.22 -6.51 -11.30
C ARG A 3 9.65 -7.75 -10.62
N TYR A 4 8.97 -7.54 -9.51
CA TYR A 4 8.30 -8.60 -8.76
C TYR A 4 6.78 -8.41 -8.83
N LYS A 5 6.04 -9.53 -8.82
CA LYS A 5 4.58 -9.56 -8.67
C LYS A 5 4.26 -10.07 -7.27
N ALA A 6 3.34 -9.39 -6.58
CA ALA A 6 2.77 -9.83 -5.32
C ALA A 6 1.24 -9.85 -5.42
N VAL A 7 0.60 -10.75 -4.68
CA VAL A 7 -0.84 -10.77 -4.46
C VAL A 7 -1.07 -10.43 -3.00
N LEU A 8 -1.98 -9.50 -2.72
CA LEU A 8 -2.17 -8.93 -1.39
C LEU A 8 -3.61 -9.13 -0.94
N ALA A 9 -3.78 -9.35 0.35
CA ALA A 9 -5.06 -9.35 1.05
C ALA A 9 -4.94 -8.43 2.26
N TYR A 10 -6.00 -7.69 2.57
CA TYR A 10 -6.02 -6.74 3.68
C TYR A 10 -7.44 -6.58 4.21
N ASP A 11 -7.55 -6.20 5.47
CA ASP A 11 -8.79 -5.70 6.05
C ASP A 11 -8.99 -4.22 5.64
N GLY A 12 -10.11 -3.93 4.99
CA GLY A 12 -10.43 -2.61 4.47
C GLY A 12 -11.00 -1.63 5.51
N SER A 13 -11.40 -2.07 6.71
CA SER A 13 -12.18 -1.24 7.64
C SER A 13 -11.47 0.04 8.13
N GLY A 14 -10.15 0.13 8.02
CA GLY A 14 -9.35 1.30 8.44
C GLY A 14 -8.79 2.13 7.29
N PHE A 15 -9.22 1.88 6.05
CA PHE A 15 -8.64 2.50 4.85
C PHE A 15 -9.68 3.20 4.01
N VAL A 16 -9.32 4.34 3.42
CA VAL A 16 -10.19 5.11 2.50
C VAL A 16 -10.07 4.62 1.05
N GLY A 17 -9.87 3.32 0.87
CA GLY A 17 -9.63 2.68 -0.42
C GLY A 17 -8.17 2.32 -0.68
N TYR A 18 -7.89 1.87 -1.91
CA TYR A 18 -6.55 1.41 -2.31
C TYR A 18 -5.63 2.57 -2.69
N GLN A 19 -6.06 3.44 -3.61
CA GLN A 19 -5.25 4.50 -4.18
C GLN A 19 -4.89 5.57 -3.13
N VAL A 20 -3.68 6.14 -3.21
CA VAL A 20 -3.29 7.30 -2.39
C VAL A 20 -4.18 8.51 -2.69
N GLN A 21 -4.71 9.11 -1.63
CA GLN A 21 -5.58 10.28 -1.67
C GLN A 21 -5.41 11.10 -0.37
N PRO A 22 -5.64 12.42 -0.41
CA PRO A 22 -5.33 13.31 0.72
C PRO A 22 -6.26 13.17 1.93
N ASN A 23 -7.38 12.45 1.79
CA ASN A 23 -8.48 12.41 2.77
C ASN A 23 -8.38 11.25 3.78
N GLY A 24 -7.25 10.53 3.84
CA GLY A 24 -7.04 9.49 4.85
C GLY A 24 -5.99 8.46 4.48
N ARG A 25 -5.88 7.44 5.33
CA ARG A 25 -4.93 6.34 5.18
C ARG A 25 -5.37 5.39 4.07
N THR A 26 -4.47 5.03 3.17
CA THR A 26 -4.77 4.14 2.03
C THR A 26 -3.83 2.95 1.98
N VAL A 27 -4.26 1.89 1.30
CA VAL A 27 -3.50 0.63 1.25
C VAL A 27 -2.21 0.79 0.44
N GLN A 28 -2.26 1.49 -0.70
CA GLN A 28 -1.08 1.74 -1.54
C GLN A 28 0.00 2.50 -0.77
N GLU A 29 -0.38 3.55 -0.02
CA GLU A 29 0.58 4.36 0.74
C GLU A 29 1.35 3.50 1.76
N GLU A 30 0.65 2.62 2.47
CA GLU A 30 1.27 1.75 3.48
C GLU A 30 2.18 0.68 2.87
N ILE A 31 1.77 0.10 1.73
CA ILE A 31 2.62 -0.84 0.99
C ILE A 31 3.89 -0.14 0.52
N GLU A 32 3.78 1.05 -0.09
CA GLU A 32 4.93 1.82 -0.56
C GLU A 32 5.86 2.23 0.58
N LYS A 33 5.32 2.68 1.73
CA LYS A 33 6.10 2.96 2.94
C LYS A 33 6.84 1.74 3.46
N ALA A 34 6.22 0.56 3.46
CA ALA A 34 6.85 -0.67 3.90
C ALA A 34 7.97 -1.11 2.95
N LEU A 35 7.72 -1.11 1.64
CA LEU A 35 8.72 -1.47 0.63
C LEU A 35 9.93 -0.54 0.65
N LYS A 36 9.73 0.76 0.90
CA LYS A 36 10.84 1.73 1.06
C LYS A 36 11.79 1.38 2.20
N LYS A 37 11.35 0.65 3.24
CA LYS A 37 12.21 0.21 4.35
C LYS A 37 13.06 -1.01 4.00
N MET A 38 12.76 -1.70 2.89
CA MET A 38 13.47 -2.91 2.45
C MET A 38 14.65 -2.59 1.51
N THR A 39 14.89 -1.30 1.26
CA THR A 39 16.00 -0.72 0.50
C THR A 39 16.82 0.16 1.43
#